data_AF-A0A1V4PFK4-F1
#
_entry.id   AF-A0A1V4PFK4-F1
#
_cell.length_a   1.000
_cell.length_b   1.000
_cell.length_c   1.000
_cell.angle_alpha   90.00
_cell.angle_beta   90.00
_cell.angle_gamma   90.00
#
_symmetry.space_group_name_H-M   'P 1'
#
loop_
_entity.id
_entity.type
_entity.pdbx_description
1 polymer ?
#
loop_
_entity_poly.entity_id
_entity_poly.type
_entity_poly.pdbx_seq_one_letter_code
_entity_poly.pdbx_strand_id
1 'polypeptide(L)'
;MTTPADDDTIVDPGMARAGAAAAARRRELDISQRSLAADGIINAGALISFEKGRSWPRDKTRAKLEEVLRWPPGTINRLRAGAPDDDRAEMPTRGQASGDEGSLIAEAVVAAVNTLGSTIDALPAADDPAFTPRITAILSDLRQLEAVAARATRIGRVTPALIRALSAVRRRMDELTMRAAAAEHASLGQRLYAARRTANLTIGETAQAAGVTEDVIAAAESEQPVPASAVGAIEALIGQLD
;
A
#
# COMPACT_ATOMS: atom_id res chain seq x y z
N MET A 1 37.10 4.93 -65.90
CA MET A 1 36.83 5.69 -64.67
C MET A 1 35.51 5.17 -64.12
N THR A 2 35.57 4.19 -63.22
CA THR A 2 34.41 3.70 -62.45
C THR A 2 34.91 3.25 -61.08
N THR A 3 34.51 4.02 -60.07
CA THR A 3 34.81 3.90 -58.63
C THR A 3 34.20 2.61 -58.05
N PRO A 4 34.83 1.95 -57.07
CA PRO A 4 34.19 0.86 -56.32
C PRO A 4 33.12 1.46 -55.39
N ALA A 5 31.93 0.85 -55.38
CA ALA A 5 30.90 1.19 -54.42
C ALA A 5 31.24 0.53 -53.08
N ASP A 6 31.55 1.36 -52.08
CA ASP A 6 31.60 0.97 -50.68
C ASP A 6 30.24 0.40 -50.27
N ASP A 7 30.20 -0.90 -49.92
CA ASP A 7 29.07 -1.55 -49.26
C ASP A 7 29.06 -1.11 -47.79
N ASP A 8 28.72 0.16 -47.58
CA ASP A 8 28.53 0.73 -46.25
C ASP A 8 27.26 0.08 -45.67
N THR A 9 27.48 -0.92 -44.82
CA THR A 9 26.42 -1.70 -44.18
C THR A 9 25.55 -0.73 -43.40
N ILE A 10 24.42 -0.32 -43.98
CA ILE A 10 23.49 0.66 -43.39
C ILE A 10 23.01 0.08 -42.06
N VAL A 11 23.66 0.46 -40.97
CA VAL A 11 23.26 0.13 -39.61
C VAL A 11 21.91 0.81 -39.43
N ASP A 12 20.83 0.02 -39.36
CA ASP A 12 19.48 0.53 -39.13
C ASP A 12 19.51 1.46 -37.90
N PRO A 13 19.30 2.78 -38.07
CA PRO A 13 19.38 3.73 -36.96
C PRO A 13 18.39 3.39 -35.84
N GLY A 14 17.29 2.72 -36.16
CA GLY A 14 16.34 2.19 -35.19
C GLY A 14 16.89 1.04 -34.36
N MET A 15 17.71 0.16 -34.96
CA MET A 15 18.39 -0.91 -34.22
C MET A 15 19.41 -0.34 -33.23
N ALA A 16 20.15 0.69 -33.64
CA ALA A 16 21.08 1.39 -32.76
C ALA A 16 20.37 2.09 -31.59
N ARG A 17 19.24 2.77 -31.85
CA ARG A 17 18.42 3.38 -30.79
C ARG A 17 17.90 2.36 -29.77
N ALA A 18 17.25 1.31 -30.25
CA ALA A 18 16.69 0.28 -29.37
C ALA A 18 17.76 -0.47 -28.56
N GLY A 19 18.92 -0.74 -29.18
CA GLY A 19 20.07 -1.33 -28.50
C GLY A 19 20.65 -0.43 -27.40
N ALA A 20 20.82 0.87 -27.70
CA ALA A 20 21.33 1.85 -26.74
C ALA A 20 20.39 2.04 -25.55
N ALA A 21 19.07 2.14 -25.80
CA ALA A 21 18.05 2.24 -24.77
C ALA A 21 18.03 0.99 -23.87
N ALA A 22 18.11 -0.21 -24.46
CA ALA A 22 18.17 -1.46 -23.69
C ALA A 22 19.43 -1.52 -22.80
N ALA A 23 20.57 -1.04 -23.30
CA ALA A 23 21.81 -0.97 -22.53
C ALA A 23 21.74 0.06 -21.39
N ALA A 24 21.10 1.21 -21.61
CA ALA A 24 20.88 2.24 -20.60
C ALA A 24 19.99 1.69 -19.47
N ARG A 25 18.82 1.14 -19.82
CA ARG A 25 17.88 0.57 -18.86
C ARG A 25 18.47 -0.57 -18.05
N ARG A 26 19.27 -1.42 -18.69
CA ARG A 26 19.96 -2.51 -17.99
C ARG A 26 20.93 -1.99 -16.91
N ARG A 27 21.65 -0.89 -17.19
CA ARG A 27 22.56 -0.26 -16.22
C ARG A 27 21.80 0.41 -15.08
N GLU A 28 20.66 1.04 -15.37
CA GLU A 28 19.78 1.64 -14.35
C GLU A 28 19.27 0.61 -13.35
N LEU A 29 18.95 -0.60 -13.82
CA LEU A 29 18.47 -1.70 -12.98
C LEU A 29 19.60 -2.51 -12.32
N ASP A 30 20.86 -2.08 -12.48
CA ASP A 30 22.07 -2.77 -12.01
C ASP A 30 22.17 -4.23 -12.49
N ILE A 31 21.67 -4.51 -13.70
CA ILE A 31 21.67 -5.85 -14.29
C ILE A 31 22.97 -6.04 -15.10
N SER A 32 23.76 -7.04 -14.75
CA SER A 32 24.99 -7.35 -15.51
C SER A 32 24.69 -8.10 -16.81
N GLN A 33 25.55 -7.98 -17.83
CA GLN A 33 25.45 -8.81 -19.04
C GLN A 33 25.68 -10.31 -18.74
N ARG A 34 26.50 -10.60 -17.72
CA ARG A 34 26.81 -11.97 -17.28
C ARG A 34 25.61 -12.64 -16.64
N SER A 35 24.82 -11.92 -15.84
CA SER A 35 23.60 -12.46 -15.21
C SER A 35 22.55 -12.81 -16.25
N LEU A 36 22.32 -11.97 -17.26
CA LEU A 36 21.40 -12.29 -18.37
C LEU A 36 21.80 -13.54 -19.17
N ALA A 37 23.10 -13.80 -19.29
CA ALA A 37 23.62 -15.00 -19.94
C ALA A 37 23.49 -16.24 -19.05
N ALA A 38 23.77 -16.11 -17.74
CA ALA A 38 23.59 -17.18 -16.76
C ALA A 38 22.11 -17.61 -16.64
N ASP A 39 21.19 -16.65 -16.70
CA ASP A 39 19.74 -16.87 -16.64
C ASP A 39 19.17 -17.42 -17.97
N GLY A 40 20.02 -17.67 -18.98
CA GLY A 40 19.61 -18.22 -20.27
C GLY A 40 18.67 -17.32 -21.08
N ILE A 41 18.65 -16.02 -20.78
CA ILE A 41 17.81 -15.03 -21.47
C ILE A 41 18.38 -14.74 -22.85
N ILE A 42 19.67 -14.42 -22.91
CA ILE A 42 20.41 -14.16 -24.14
C ILE A 42 21.90 -14.42 -23.94
N ASN A 43 22.59 -14.97 -24.94
CA ASN A 43 24.04 -15.14 -24.89
C ASN A 43 24.73 -13.76 -24.80
N ALA A 44 25.77 -13.63 -23.98
CA ALA A 44 26.50 -12.37 -23.78
C ALA A 44 26.97 -11.72 -25.10
N GLY A 45 27.45 -12.50 -26.07
CA GLY A 45 27.86 -11.97 -27.38
C GLY A 45 26.69 -11.45 -28.23
N ALA A 46 25.51 -12.08 -28.12
CA ALA A 46 24.30 -11.66 -28.80
C ALA A 46 23.69 -10.40 -28.14
N LEU A 47 23.77 -10.30 -26.81
CA LEU A 47 23.37 -9.10 -26.07
C LEU A 47 24.24 -7.90 -26.44
N ILE A 48 25.57 -8.06 -26.45
CA ILE A 48 26.50 -6.98 -26.84
C ILE A 48 26.25 -6.53 -28.28
N SER A 49 25.98 -7.47 -29.20
CA SER A 49 25.69 -7.16 -30.59
C SER A 49 24.37 -6.42 -30.75
N PHE A 50 23.36 -6.76 -29.96
CA PHE A 50 22.10 -6.03 -29.90
C PHE A 50 22.26 -4.63 -29.30
N GLU A 51 22.92 -4.51 -28.14
CA GLU A 51 23.15 -3.21 -27.47
C GLU A 51 23.93 -2.22 -28.34
N LYS A 52 24.81 -2.72 -29.22
CA LYS A 52 25.57 -1.92 -30.18
C LYS A 52 24.85 -1.72 -31.52
N GLY A 53 23.58 -2.14 -31.64
CA GLY A 53 22.77 -1.99 -32.84
C GLY A 53 23.15 -2.88 -34.02
N ARG A 54 24.03 -3.88 -33.82
CA ARG A 54 24.57 -4.73 -34.89
C ARG A 54 23.73 -5.97 -35.18
N SER A 55 22.86 -6.38 -34.26
CA SER A 55 22.01 -7.56 -34.44
C SER A 55 20.65 -7.36 -33.81
N TRP A 56 19.61 -7.94 -34.42
CA TRP A 56 18.26 -7.91 -33.88
C TRP A 56 17.90 -9.25 -33.23
N PRO A 57 17.63 -9.33 -31.91
CA PRO A 57 17.24 -10.56 -31.26
C PRO A 57 15.90 -11.08 -31.80
N ARG A 58 15.68 -12.40 -31.72
CA ARG A 58 14.41 -13.04 -32.09
C ARG A 58 13.28 -12.63 -31.15
N ASP A 59 12.03 -12.74 -31.61
CA ASP A 59 10.83 -12.28 -30.89
C ASP A 59 10.75 -12.81 -29.47
N LYS A 60 10.97 -14.12 -29.29
CA LYS A 60 10.99 -14.77 -27.97
C LYS A 60 12.07 -14.19 -27.03
N THR A 61 13.24 -13.85 -27.58
CA THR A 61 14.34 -13.26 -26.80
C THR A 61 14.06 -11.80 -26.46
N ARG A 62 13.45 -11.03 -27.38
CA ARG A 62 13.04 -9.65 -27.10
C ARG A 62 11.97 -9.59 -26.01
N ALA A 63 10.98 -10.48 -26.05
CA ALA A 63 9.95 -10.56 -25.00
C ALA A 63 10.55 -10.84 -23.61
N LYS A 64 11.50 -11.80 -23.52
CA LYS A 64 12.22 -12.07 -22.27
C LYS A 64 13.09 -10.89 -21.81
N LEU A 65 13.74 -10.19 -22.74
CA LEU A 65 14.51 -8.99 -22.42
C LEU A 65 13.61 -7.87 -21.90
N GLU A 66 12.44 -7.67 -22.51
CA GLU A 66 11.44 -6.69 -22.03
C GLU A 66 10.97 -7.02 -20.61
N GLU A 67 10.69 -8.30 -20.32
CA GLU A 67 10.34 -8.74 -18.98
C GLU A 67 11.42 -8.41 -17.94
N VAL A 68 12.69 -8.75 -18.24
CA VAL A 68 13.82 -8.49 -17.32
C VAL A 68 14.13 -7.00 -17.19
N LEU A 69 13.96 -6.23 -18.27
CA LEU A 69 14.12 -4.78 -18.26
C LEU A 69 12.89 -4.03 -17.71
N ARG A 70 11.87 -4.76 -17.26
CA ARG A 70 10.59 -4.25 -16.76
C ARG A 70 9.87 -3.33 -17.74
N TRP A 71 9.99 -3.63 -19.03
CA TRP A 71 9.31 -2.94 -20.10
C TRP A 71 8.01 -3.64 -20.52
N PRO A 72 7.00 -2.88 -20.96
CA PRO A 72 5.82 -3.46 -21.60
C PRO A 72 6.22 -4.30 -22.83
N PRO A 73 5.49 -5.38 -23.15
CA PRO A 73 5.72 -6.16 -24.36
C PRO A 73 5.68 -5.29 -25.62
N GLY A 74 6.66 -5.45 -26.50
CA GLY A 74 6.79 -4.73 -27.76
C GLY A 74 7.51 -3.37 -27.67
N THR A 75 8.01 -2.98 -26.50
CA THR A 75 8.77 -1.73 -26.30
C THR A 75 10.05 -1.67 -27.15
N ILE A 76 10.78 -2.78 -27.28
CA ILE A 76 12.00 -2.83 -28.11
C ILE A 76 11.67 -2.54 -29.59
N ASN A 77 10.53 -3.04 -30.09
CA ASN A 77 10.07 -2.75 -31.45
C ASN A 77 9.63 -1.28 -31.61
N ARG A 78 8.98 -0.69 -30.59
CA ARG A 78 8.59 0.73 -30.61
C ARG A 78 9.81 1.67 -30.63
N LEU A 79 10.84 1.36 -29.84
CA LEU A 79 12.10 2.11 -29.82
C LEU A 79 12.81 2.06 -31.19
N ARG A 80 12.74 0.92 -31.88
CA ARG A 80 13.25 0.81 -33.26
C ARG A 80 12.48 1.71 -34.22
N ALA A 81 11.15 1.74 -34.11
CA ALA A 81 10.29 2.62 -34.92
C ALA A 81 10.49 4.12 -34.63
N GLY A 82 11.29 4.49 -33.62
CA GLY A 82 11.59 5.88 -33.29
C GLY A 82 10.57 6.54 -32.37
N ALA A 83 9.73 5.74 -31.68
CA ALA A 83 8.97 6.26 -30.56
C ALA A 83 9.95 6.82 -29.50
N PRO A 84 9.65 7.98 -28.88
CA PRO A 84 10.47 8.47 -27.78
C PRO A 84 10.57 7.40 -26.69
N ASP A 85 11.69 7.42 -25.96
CA ASP A 85 11.90 6.64 -24.73
C ASP A 85 10.98 7.24 -23.65
N ASP A 86 9.67 7.06 -23.85
CA ASP A 86 8.64 7.62 -23.00
C ASP A 86 8.50 6.69 -21.79
N ASP A 87 9.45 6.84 -20.87
CA ASP A 87 9.45 6.25 -19.54
C ASP A 87 8.39 6.93 -18.63
N ARG A 88 7.24 7.33 -19.22
CA ARG A 88 5.98 7.65 -18.53
C ARG A 88 4.73 7.19 -19.27
N ALA A 89 4.84 6.35 -20.31
CA ALA A 89 3.69 5.64 -20.84
C ALA A 89 3.30 4.52 -19.86
N GLU A 90 2.55 4.92 -18.83
CA GLU A 90 1.64 4.06 -18.11
C GLU A 90 1.06 3.04 -19.07
N MET A 91 1.15 1.77 -18.69
CA MET A 91 0.36 0.73 -19.32
C MET A 91 -1.08 1.26 -19.47
N PRO A 92 -1.75 1.10 -20.64
CA PRO A 92 -3.19 1.11 -20.62
C PRO A 92 -3.56 -0.17 -19.87
N THR A 93 -3.60 -0.04 -18.55
CA THR A 93 -4.13 -1.04 -17.67
C THR A 93 -5.60 -1.10 -18.05
N ARG A 94 -5.97 -2.07 -18.87
CA ARG A 94 -7.34 -2.55 -18.95
C ARG A 94 -7.66 -3.11 -17.55
N GLY A 95 -8.00 -2.19 -16.65
CA GLY A 95 -7.96 -2.33 -15.18
C GLY A 95 -7.74 -1.01 -14.40
N GLN A 96 -7.47 0.13 -15.05
CA GLN A 96 -7.19 1.41 -14.38
C GLN A 96 -8.41 2.05 -13.68
N ALA A 97 -9.63 1.67 -14.02
CA ALA A 97 -10.81 2.22 -13.35
C ALA A 97 -10.88 1.81 -11.85
N SER A 98 -10.34 0.66 -11.45
CA SER A 98 -10.44 0.15 -10.08
C SER A 98 -9.17 0.34 -9.22
N GLY A 99 -8.04 0.69 -9.85
CA GLY A 99 -6.81 1.09 -9.13
C GLY A 99 -6.82 2.55 -8.70
N ASP A 100 -7.48 3.41 -9.48
CA ASP A 100 -7.66 4.83 -9.20
C ASP A 100 -8.61 5.03 -8.02
N GLU A 101 -9.76 4.35 -8.02
CA GLU A 101 -10.76 4.45 -6.94
C GLU A 101 -10.19 4.05 -5.56
N GLY A 102 -9.44 2.95 -5.48
CA GLY A 102 -8.78 2.53 -4.23
C GLY A 102 -7.67 3.49 -3.77
N SER A 103 -7.03 4.21 -4.69
CA SER A 103 -6.01 5.22 -4.38
C SER A 103 -6.65 6.54 -3.95
N LEU A 104 -7.70 6.98 -4.64
CA LEU A 104 -8.51 8.15 -4.28
C LEU A 104 -9.19 7.97 -2.90
N ILE A 105 -9.72 6.78 -2.60
CA ILE A 105 -10.26 6.48 -1.27
C ILE A 105 -9.14 6.54 -0.22
N ALA A 106 -7.96 6.01 -0.51
CA ALA A 106 -6.84 6.08 0.42
C ALA A 106 -6.40 7.53 0.68
N GLU A 107 -6.32 8.36 -0.36
CA GLU A 107 -6.03 9.79 -0.25
C GLU A 107 -7.10 10.54 0.55
N ALA A 108 -8.38 10.27 0.29
CA ALA A 108 -9.49 10.85 1.05
C ALA A 108 -9.44 10.46 2.53
N VAL A 109 -9.15 9.20 2.85
CA VAL A 109 -8.98 8.74 4.24
C VAL A 109 -7.81 9.45 4.92
N VAL A 110 -6.66 9.59 4.24
CA VAL A 110 -5.50 10.31 4.79
C VAL A 110 -5.82 11.78 5.03
N ALA A 111 -6.49 12.45 4.07
CA ALA A 111 -6.91 13.84 4.23
C ALA A 111 -7.88 14.03 5.40
N ALA A 112 -8.84 13.10 5.57
CA ALA A 112 -9.79 13.12 6.68
C ALA A 112 -9.09 12.94 8.04
N VAL A 113 -8.16 11.98 8.15
CA VAL A 113 -7.35 11.79 9.38
C VAL A 113 -6.50 13.02 9.69
N ASN A 114 -5.89 13.65 8.69
CA ASN A 114 -5.12 14.89 8.89
C ASN A 114 -6.01 16.05 9.36
N THR A 115 -7.24 16.14 8.85
CA THR A 115 -8.22 17.14 9.29
C THR A 115 -8.65 16.91 10.74
N LEU A 116 -8.86 15.65 11.13
CA LEU A 116 -9.12 15.27 12.52
C LEU A 116 -7.94 15.58 13.44
N GLY A 117 -6.70 15.60 12.92
CA GLY A 117 -5.50 16.02 13.66
C GLY A 117 -5.67 17.39 14.32
N SER A 118 -6.16 18.39 13.59
CA SER A 118 -6.42 19.72 14.14
C SER A 118 -7.47 19.70 15.27
N THR A 119 -8.48 18.84 15.16
CA THR A 119 -9.51 18.68 16.20
C THR A 119 -8.94 17.98 17.45
N ILE A 120 -8.05 17.01 17.25
CA ILE A 120 -7.33 16.31 18.33
C ILE A 120 -6.41 17.28 19.07
N ASP A 121 -5.71 18.16 18.35
CA ASP A 121 -4.83 19.17 18.94
C ASP A 121 -5.63 20.22 19.76
N ALA A 122 -6.90 20.41 19.43
CA ALA A 122 -7.84 21.27 20.16
C ALA A 122 -8.59 20.56 21.30
N LEU A 123 -8.25 19.30 21.62
CA LEU A 123 -8.84 18.62 22.77
C LEU A 123 -8.43 19.33 24.07
N PRO A 124 -9.37 19.49 25.02
CA PRO A 124 -9.04 20.05 26.32
C PRO A 124 -8.12 19.11 27.12
N ALA A 125 -7.71 19.57 28.31
CA ALA A 125 -6.97 18.72 29.25
C ALA A 125 -7.83 17.52 29.69
N ALA A 126 -7.19 16.41 30.10
CA ALA A 126 -7.90 15.15 30.37
C ALA A 126 -8.82 15.19 31.60
N ASP A 127 -8.59 16.15 32.49
CA ASP A 127 -9.41 16.48 33.67
C ASP A 127 -10.57 17.43 33.34
N ASP A 128 -10.61 17.99 32.13
CA ASP A 128 -11.74 18.81 31.69
C ASP A 128 -12.97 17.92 31.44
N PRO A 129 -14.15 18.24 32.00
CA PRO A 129 -15.36 17.45 31.80
C PRO A 129 -15.80 17.35 30.33
N ALA A 130 -15.37 18.28 29.47
CA ALA A 130 -15.61 18.22 28.03
C ALA A 130 -14.66 17.27 27.27
N PHE A 131 -13.62 16.74 27.92
CA PHE A 131 -12.64 15.85 27.31
C PHE A 131 -13.27 14.55 26.80
N THR A 132 -13.88 13.75 27.70
CA THR A 132 -14.46 12.45 27.33
C THR A 132 -15.49 12.57 26.21
N PRO A 133 -16.49 13.49 26.26
CA PRO A 133 -17.44 13.63 25.17
C PRO A 133 -16.78 13.96 23.81
N ARG A 134 -15.76 14.83 23.80
CA ARG A 134 -15.07 15.21 22.57
C ARG A 134 -14.19 14.09 22.01
N ILE A 135 -13.40 13.42 22.84
CA ILE A 135 -12.54 12.34 22.37
C ILE A 135 -13.37 11.13 21.90
N THR A 136 -14.48 10.82 22.56
CA THR A 136 -15.41 9.77 22.12
C THR A 136 -16.03 10.09 20.76
N ALA A 137 -16.38 11.35 20.48
CA ALA A 137 -16.87 11.77 19.17
C ALA A 137 -15.80 11.58 18.08
N ILE A 138 -14.55 12.02 18.33
CA ILE A 138 -13.44 11.83 17.39
C ILE A 138 -13.17 10.33 17.14
N LEU A 139 -13.20 9.50 18.18
CA LEU A 139 -13.05 8.05 18.04
C LEU A 139 -14.19 7.43 17.20
N SER A 140 -15.41 7.94 17.33
CA SER A 140 -16.54 7.52 16.48
C SER A 140 -16.26 7.84 14.99
N ASP A 141 -15.81 9.06 14.70
CA ASP A 141 -15.48 9.49 13.33
C ASP A 141 -14.35 8.63 12.73
N LEU A 142 -13.32 8.32 13.52
CA LEU A 142 -12.23 7.44 13.09
C LEU A 142 -12.70 6.01 12.81
N ARG A 143 -13.61 5.45 13.60
CA ARG A 143 -14.21 4.12 13.34
C ARG A 143 -15.03 4.13 12.05
N GLN A 144 -15.75 5.22 11.76
CA GLN A 144 -16.46 5.37 10.49
C GLN A 144 -15.48 5.40 9.30
N LEU A 145 -14.37 6.13 9.42
CA LEU A 145 -13.31 6.15 8.40
C LEU A 145 -12.68 4.77 8.20
N GLU A 146 -12.40 4.03 9.28
CA GLU A 146 -11.91 2.66 9.18
C GLU A 146 -12.90 1.76 8.44
N ALA A 147 -14.19 1.84 8.79
CA ALA A 147 -15.23 1.04 8.15
C ALA A 147 -15.34 1.32 6.63
N VAL A 148 -15.24 2.59 6.21
CA VAL A 148 -15.21 2.98 4.80
C VAL A 148 -13.98 2.38 4.10
N ALA A 149 -12.80 2.55 4.67
CA ALA A 149 -11.55 2.03 4.11
C ALA A 149 -11.52 0.49 4.04
N ALA A 150 -12.02 -0.18 5.08
CA ALA A 150 -12.11 -1.65 5.15
C ALA A 150 -13.21 -2.21 4.23
N ARG A 151 -14.24 -1.43 3.90
CA ARG A 151 -15.20 -1.79 2.85
C ARG A 151 -14.57 -1.67 1.47
N ALA A 152 -13.78 -0.63 1.22
CA ALA A 152 -13.07 -0.43 -0.03
C ALA A 152 -12.07 -1.57 -0.32
N THR A 153 -11.37 -2.10 0.69
CA THR A 153 -10.46 -3.26 0.51
C THR A 153 -11.20 -4.54 0.14
N ARG A 154 -12.46 -4.71 0.54
CA ARG A 154 -13.27 -5.90 0.24
C ARG A 154 -13.90 -5.86 -1.15
N ILE A 155 -14.30 -4.68 -1.61
CA ILE A 155 -14.98 -4.49 -2.90
C ILE A 155 -13.98 -4.30 -4.04
N GLY A 156 -12.86 -3.63 -3.77
CA GLY A 156 -11.82 -3.32 -4.74
C GLY A 156 -10.56 -4.18 -4.59
N ARG A 157 -9.57 -3.90 -5.44
CA ARG A 157 -8.23 -4.48 -5.28
C ARG A 157 -7.56 -3.85 -4.06
N VAL A 158 -7.08 -4.68 -3.12
CA VAL A 158 -6.26 -4.21 -2.01
C VAL A 158 -5.00 -3.54 -2.55
N THR A 159 -4.86 -2.23 -2.33
CA THR A 159 -3.68 -1.45 -2.73
C THR A 159 -2.78 -1.19 -1.53
N PRO A 160 -1.45 -1.06 -1.73
CA PRO A 160 -0.54 -0.65 -0.66
C PRO A 160 -0.90 0.71 -0.04
N ALA A 161 -1.47 1.63 -0.81
CA ALA A 161 -1.94 2.92 -0.32
C ALA A 161 -3.08 2.76 0.69
N LEU A 162 -4.07 1.90 0.37
CA LEU A 162 -5.20 1.63 1.25
C LEU A 162 -4.79 0.86 2.52
N ILE A 163 -3.83 -0.07 2.42
CA ILE A 163 -3.23 -0.72 3.60
C ILE A 163 -2.58 0.33 4.50
N ARG A 164 -1.76 1.24 3.95
CA ARG A 164 -1.11 2.31 4.74
C ARG A 164 -2.12 3.24 5.40
N ALA A 165 -3.18 3.63 4.68
CA ALA A 165 -4.26 4.46 5.21
C ALA A 165 -4.97 3.76 6.39
N LEU A 166 -5.37 2.50 6.22
CA LEU A 166 -5.96 1.69 7.29
C LEU A 166 -5.03 1.57 8.51
N SER A 167 -3.74 1.29 8.28
CA SER A 167 -2.77 1.23 9.37
C SER A 167 -2.63 2.57 10.10
N ALA A 168 -2.70 3.69 9.39
CA ALA A 168 -2.64 5.02 9.99
C ALA A 168 -3.88 5.32 10.86
N VAL A 169 -5.09 5.02 10.35
CA VAL A 169 -6.34 5.16 11.11
C VAL A 169 -6.31 4.31 12.38
N ARG A 170 -5.92 3.03 12.26
CA ARG A 170 -5.83 2.10 13.39
C ARG A 170 -4.85 2.56 14.47
N ARG A 171 -3.67 3.05 14.07
CA ARG A 171 -2.70 3.60 15.04
C ARG A 171 -3.27 4.83 15.76
N ARG A 172 -3.93 5.74 15.05
CA ARG A 172 -4.56 6.91 15.67
C ARG A 172 -5.70 6.55 16.63
N MET A 173 -6.52 5.57 16.29
CA MET A 173 -7.54 5.06 17.20
C MET A 173 -6.92 4.43 18.45
N ASP A 174 -5.87 3.63 18.31
CA ASP A 174 -5.14 3.01 19.44
C ASP A 174 -4.58 4.10 20.36
N GLU A 175 -3.82 5.07 19.83
CA GLU A 175 -3.26 6.20 20.58
C GLU A 175 -4.34 7.01 21.34
N LEU A 176 -5.44 7.36 20.66
CA LEU A 176 -6.51 8.14 21.28
C LEU A 176 -7.31 7.34 22.30
N THR A 177 -7.53 6.05 22.06
CA THR A 177 -8.26 5.21 23.02
C THR A 177 -7.44 5.01 24.29
N MET A 178 -6.12 4.81 24.17
CA MET A 178 -5.22 4.79 25.33
C MET A 178 -5.21 6.11 26.09
N ARG A 179 -5.23 7.25 25.39
CA ARG A 179 -5.35 8.58 26.02
C ARG A 179 -6.71 8.77 26.70
N ALA A 180 -7.80 8.31 26.07
CA ALA A 180 -9.15 8.40 26.62
C ALA A 180 -9.31 7.55 27.89
N ALA A 181 -8.74 6.35 27.91
CA ALA A 181 -8.79 5.42 29.03
C ALA A 181 -8.11 5.94 30.31
N ALA A 182 -7.16 6.87 30.17
CA ALA A 182 -6.48 7.51 31.30
C ALA A 182 -7.28 8.67 31.94
N ALA A 183 -8.41 9.09 31.34
CA ALA A 183 -9.25 10.15 31.88
C ALA A 183 -10.15 9.63 33.01
N GLU A 184 -10.49 10.50 33.97
CA GLU A 184 -11.33 10.15 35.12
C GLU A 184 -12.71 9.62 34.70
N HIS A 185 -13.23 10.13 33.59
CA HIS A 185 -14.55 9.77 33.06
C HIS A 185 -14.45 8.88 31.82
N ALA A 186 -13.42 8.03 31.72
CA ALA A 186 -13.28 7.09 30.62
C ALA A 186 -14.50 6.14 30.54
N SER A 187 -14.96 5.87 29.31
CA SER A 187 -16.05 4.92 29.08
C SER A 187 -15.63 3.49 29.46
N LEU A 188 -16.62 2.60 29.64
CA LEU A 188 -16.37 1.17 29.81
C LEU A 188 -15.54 0.60 28.64
N GLY A 189 -15.89 0.97 27.40
CA GLY A 189 -15.23 0.49 26.20
C GLY A 189 -13.77 0.94 26.09
N GLN A 190 -13.47 2.18 26.45
CA GLN A 190 -12.12 2.73 26.47
C GLN A 190 -11.25 2.03 27.52
N ARG A 191 -11.76 1.86 28.74
CA ARG A 191 -11.06 1.14 29.81
C ARG A 191 -10.83 -0.32 29.45
N LEU A 192 -11.85 -1.01 28.93
CA LEU A 192 -11.72 -2.39 28.42
C LEU A 192 -10.64 -2.50 27.35
N TYR A 193 -10.67 -1.62 26.36
CA TYR A 193 -9.67 -1.60 25.29
C TYR A 193 -8.27 -1.44 25.86
N ALA A 194 -8.06 -0.46 26.74
CA ALA A 194 -6.74 -0.21 27.33
C ALA A 194 -6.23 -1.36 28.20
N ALA A 195 -7.08 -1.92 29.07
CA ALA A 195 -6.75 -3.08 29.89
C ALA A 195 -6.36 -4.28 29.02
N ARG A 196 -7.18 -4.59 28.00
CA ARG A 196 -6.92 -5.67 27.06
C ARG A 196 -5.60 -5.48 26.30
N ARG A 197 -5.34 -4.27 25.78
CA ARG A 197 -4.14 -3.96 25.00
C ARG A 197 -2.88 -4.00 25.86
N THR A 198 -2.95 -3.53 27.10
CA THR A 198 -1.85 -3.59 28.07
C THR A 198 -1.53 -5.02 28.47
N ALA A 199 -2.56 -5.86 28.66
CA ALA A 199 -2.42 -7.29 28.92
C ALA A 199 -2.09 -8.13 27.66
N ASN A 200 -2.01 -7.49 26.48
CA ASN A 200 -1.79 -8.13 25.18
C ASN A 200 -2.78 -9.28 24.87
N LEU A 201 -4.04 -9.09 25.27
CA LEU A 201 -5.11 -10.08 25.05
C LEU A 201 -5.83 -9.85 23.71
N THR A 202 -6.23 -10.94 23.08
CA THR A 202 -7.14 -10.93 21.92
C THR A 202 -8.59 -10.71 22.35
N ILE A 203 -9.47 -10.36 21.40
CA ILE A 203 -10.91 -10.25 21.67
C ILE A 203 -11.47 -11.58 22.20
N GLY A 204 -11.07 -12.71 21.60
CA GLY A 204 -11.48 -14.05 22.03
C GLY A 204 -11.07 -14.39 23.47
N GLU A 205 -9.80 -14.14 23.83
CA GLU A 205 -9.33 -14.37 25.20
C GLU A 205 -10.04 -13.48 26.22
N THR A 206 -10.32 -12.23 25.84
CA THR A 206 -11.04 -11.26 26.69
C THR A 206 -12.49 -11.68 26.90
N ALA A 207 -13.16 -12.11 25.83
CA ALA A 207 -14.53 -12.62 25.88
C ALA A 207 -14.62 -13.86 26.77
N GLN A 208 -13.68 -14.80 26.60
CA GLN A 208 -13.58 -15.99 27.43
C GLN A 208 -13.34 -15.65 28.91
N ALA A 209 -12.44 -14.71 29.20
CA ALA A 209 -12.14 -14.28 30.58
C ALA A 209 -13.32 -13.57 31.25
N ALA A 210 -14.06 -12.74 30.50
CA ALA A 210 -15.27 -12.08 30.99
C ALA A 210 -16.51 -12.99 30.99
N GLY A 211 -16.46 -14.18 30.38
CA GLY A 211 -17.63 -15.05 30.25
C GLY A 211 -18.72 -14.49 29.34
N VAL A 212 -18.35 -13.73 28.31
CA VAL A 212 -19.26 -13.13 27.31
C VAL A 212 -18.86 -13.56 25.90
N THR A 213 -19.60 -13.13 24.87
CA THR A 213 -19.25 -13.40 23.47
C THR A 213 -18.26 -12.37 22.92
N GLU A 214 -17.52 -12.73 21.87
CA GLU A 214 -16.63 -11.79 21.17
C GLU A 214 -17.36 -10.56 20.65
N ASP A 215 -18.60 -10.73 20.17
CA ASP A 215 -19.44 -9.63 19.70
C ASP A 215 -19.75 -8.61 20.81
N VAL A 216 -19.88 -9.07 22.06
CA VAL A 216 -20.09 -8.17 23.21
C VAL A 216 -18.84 -7.35 23.51
N ILE A 217 -17.66 -7.95 23.45
CA ILE A 217 -16.39 -7.24 23.61
C ILE A 217 -16.19 -6.23 22.47
N ALA A 218 -16.41 -6.65 21.22
CA ALA A 218 -16.30 -5.78 20.06
C ALA A 218 -17.31 -4.62 20.11
N ALA A 219 -18.54 -4.88 20.56
CA ALA A 219 -19.57 -3.86 20.76
C ALA A 219 -19.16 -2.87 21.85
N ALA A 220 -18.69 -3.34 23.00
CA ALA A 220 -18.22 -2.49 24.09
C ALA A 220 -17.07 -1.58 23.64
N GLU A 221 -16.01 -2.13 23.02
CA GLU A 221 -14.87 -1.35 22.50
C GLU A 221 -15.25 -0.39 21.37
N SER A 222 -16.38 -0.63 20.71
CA SER A 222 -16.95 0.25 19.67
C SER A 222 -17.97 1.26 20.21
N GLU A 223 -18.08 1.41 21.54
CA GLU A 223 -19.05 2.28 22.20
C GLU A 223 -20.51 1.96 21.83
N GLN A 224 -20.78 0.70 21.49
CA GLN A 224 -22.12 0.23 21.21
C GLN A 224 -22.80 -0.25 22.50
N PRO A 225 -24.13 -0.14 22.60
CA PRO A 225 -24.87 -0.66 23.75
C PRO A 225 -24.62 -2.15 23.95
N VAL A 226 -24.31 -2.55 25.18
CA VAL A 226 -24.16 -3.95 25.60
C VAL A 226 -25.15 -4.28 26.71
N PRO A 227 -25.52 -5.56 26.90
CA PRO A 227 -26.41 -5.96 27.98
C PRO A 227 -25.85 -5.58 29.37
N ALA A 228 -26.73 -5.21 30.31
CA ALA A 228 -26.31 -4.83 31.66
C ALA A 228 -25.54 -5.95 32.40
N SER A 229 -25.87 -7.22 32.13
CA SER A 229 -25.12 -8.37 32.65
C SER A 229 -23.67 -8.41 32.14
N ALA A 230 -23.44 -8.01 30.89
CA ALA A 230 -22.11 -7.93 30.30
C ALA A 230 -21.30 -6.76 30.88
N VAL A 231 -21.94 -5.62 31.18
CA VAL A 231 -21.27 -4.47 31.81
C VAL A 231 -20.59 -4.88 33.11
N GLY A 232 -21.32 -5.56 34.01
CA GLY A 232 -20.76 -6.02 35.28
C GLY A 232 -19.61 -7.01 35.12
N ALA A 233 -19.71 -7.93 34.15
CA ALA A 233 -18.65 -8.89 33.85
C ALA A 233 -17.39 -8.22 33.27
N ILE A 234 -17.57 -7.22 32.41
CA ILE A 234 -16.47 -6.44 31.83
C ILE A 234 -15.79 -5.59 32.91
N GLU A 235 -16.55 -4.89 33.77
CA GLU A 235 -15.97 -4.13 34.90
C GLU A 235 -15.16 -5.03 35.83
N ALA A 236 -15.68 -6.23 36.14
CA ALA A 236 -14.97 -7.20 36.97
C ALA A 236 -13.66 -7.67 36.32
N LEU A 237 -13.65 -7.88 35.00
CA LEU A 237 -12.43 -8.24 34.27
C LEU A 237 -11.42 -7.08 34.26
N ILE A 238 -11.85 -5.84 33.98
CA ILE A 238 -10.97 -4.66 33.99
C ILE A 238 -10.26 -4.56 35.36
N GLY A 239 -11.00 -4.65 36.46
CA GLY A 239 -10.42 -4.60 37.81
C GLY A 239 -9.51 -5.77 38.18
N GLN A 240 -9.45 -6.85 37.38
CA GLN A 240 -8.48 -7.94 37.53
C GLN A 240 -7.22 -7.76 36.67
N LEU A 241 -7.29 -6.90 35.64
CA LEU A 241 -6.21 -6.61 34.71
C LEU A 241 -5.42 -5.34 35.06
N ASP A 242 -6.03 -4.43 35.82
CA ASP A 242 -5.39 -3.24 36.42
C ASP A 242 -4.49 -3.61 37.62
#